data_AF-A0A7Y8HXF0-F1
#
_entry.id   AF-A0A7Y8HXF0-F1
#
_cell.length_a   1.000
_cell.length_b   1.000
_cell.length_c   1.000
_cell.angle_alpha   90.00
_cell.angle_beta   90.00
_cell.angle_gamma   90.00
#
_symmetry.space_group_name_H-M   'P 1'
#
loop_
_entity.id
_entity.type
_entity.pdbx_description
1 polymer ?
#
loop_
_entity_poly.entity_id
_entity_poly.type
_entity_poly.pdbx_seq_one_letter_code
_entity_poly.pdbx_strand_id
1 'polypeptide(L)' 'MSVLPEGEQLRRAVRWISSERQERGCDTLAKLIQEACIKFDLSPSDTEFLMNFFSEKKSEKQA' A
#
# COMPACT_ATOMS: atom_id res chain seq x y z
N MET A 1 -25.63 7.42 -11.14
CA MET A 1 -24.30 8.04 -11.04
C MET A 1 -23.44 7.13 -10.20
N SER A 2 -22.53 6.39 -10.82
CA SER A 2 -21.60 5.53 -10.09
C SER A 2 -20.52 6.43 -9.52
N VAL A 3 -20.79 6.97 -8.33
CA VAL A 3 -19.78 7.54 -7.45
C VAL A 3 -18.77 6.43 -7.17
N LEU A 4 -17.73 6.35 -7.99
CA LEU A 4 -16.56 5.57 -7.63
C LEU A 4 -16.09 6.18 -6.30
N PRO A 5 -16.18 5.45 -5.17
CA PRO A 5 -15.95 6.08 -3.88
C PRO A 5 -14.50 6.53 -3.87
N GLU A 6 -14.26 7.79 -3.49
CA GLU A 6 -12.92 8.36 -3.34
C GLU A 6 -11.99 7.33 -2.67
N GLY A 7 -10.84 7.07 -3.31
CA GLY A 7 -9.86 6.08 -2.85
C GLY A 7 -10.07 4.64 -3.31
N GLU A 8 -10.79 4.36 -4.41
CA GLU A 8 -10.84 3.00 -4.97
C GLU A 8 -9.44 2.50 -5.39
N GLN A 9 -8.63 3.37 -5.97
CA GLN A 9 -7.24 3.12 -6.35
C GLN A 9 -6.41 2.75 -5.11
N LEU A 10 -6.57 3.54 -4.04
CA LEU A 10 -5.93 3.30 -2.74
C LEU A 10 -6.33 1.93 -2.16
N ARG A 11 -7.62 1.58 -2.17
CA ARG A 11 -8.09 0.26 -1.70
C ARG A 11 -7.51 -0.89 -2.53
N ARG A 12 -7.44 -0.74 -3.86
CA ARG A 12 -6.82 -1.74 -4.75
C ARG A 12 -5.32 -1.88 -4.46
N ALA A 13 -4.61 -0.77 -4.24
CA ALA A 13 -3.21 -0.75 -3.87
C ALA A 13 -2.95 -1.45 -2.52
N VAL A 14 -3.71 -1.14 -1.47
CA VAL A 14 -3.61 -1.82 -0.15
C VAL A 14 -3.73 -3.33 -0.30
N ARG A 15 -4.71 -3.77 -1.09
CA ARG A 15 -5.01 -5.19 -1.29
C ARG A 15 -3.90 -5.89 -2.07
N TRP A 16 -3.35 -5.22 -3.08
CA TRP A 16 -2.21 -5.70 -3.84
C TRP A 16 -0.94 -5.80 -2.97
N ILE A 17 -0.59 -4.73 -2.24
CA ILE A 17 0.55 -4.71 -1.31
C ILE A 17 0.45 -5.83 -0.26
N SER A 18 -0.75 -6.07 0.28
CA SER A 18 -0.97 -7.13 1.28
C SER A 18 -0.76 -8.53 0.70
N SER A 19 -1.20 -8.75 -0.55
CA SER A 19 -1.01 -10.03 -1.24
C SER A 19 0.46 -10.25 -1.59
N GLU A 20 1.12 -9.22 -2.11
CA GLU A 20 2.52 -9.27 -2.53
C GLU A 20 3.47 -9.42 -1.32
N ARG A 21 3.13 -8.80 -0.19
CA ARG A 21 3.82 -9.00 1.09
C ARG A 21 3.74 -10.45 1.57
N GLN A 22 2.60 -11.11 1.35
CA GLN A 22 2.39 -12.49 1.78
C GLN A 22 3.14 -13.48 0.88
N GLU A 23 3.17 -13.24 -0.43
CA GLU A 23 3.89 -14.05 -1.42
C GLU A 23 5.41 -13.89 -1.31
N ARG A 24 5.90 -12.65 -1.13
CA ARG A 24 7.34 -12.39 -1.19
C ARG A 24 8.06 -12.46 0.14
N GLY A 25 7.34 -12.39 1.27
CA GLY A 25 7.83 -12.64 2.64
C GLY A 25 8.92 -11.70 3.18
N CYS A 26 9.72 -11.07 2.32
CA CYS A 26 10.93 -10.32 2.64
C CYS A 26 11.05 -9.00 1.84
N ASP A 27 10.15 -8.73 0.89
CA ASP A 27 10.19 -7.45 0.18
C ASP A 27 9.85 -6.29 1.13
N THR A 28 10.69 -5.25 1.06
CA THR A 28 10.53 -4.05 1.85
C THR A 28 9.22 -3.38 1.45
N LEU A 29 8.33 -3.18 2.41
CA LEU A 29 7.05 -2.49 2.24
C LEU A 29 7.14 -1.22 1.37
N ALA A 30 8.19 -0.42 1.55
CA ALA A 30 8.46 0.78 0.75
C ALA A 30 8.51 0.50 -0.77
N LYS A 31 9.04 -0.65 -1.16
CA LYS A 31 9.16 -1.10 -2.55
C LYS A 31 7.79 -1.48 -3.12
N LEU A 32 7.00 -2.22 -2.35
CA LEU A 32 5.61 -2.55 -2.71
C LEU A 32 4.75 -1.29 -2.84
N ILE A 33 4.94 -0.31 -1.97
CA ILE A 33 4.22 0.96 -2.04
C ILE A 33 4.61 1.74 -3.30
N GLN A 34 5.90 1.81 -3.64
CA GLN A 34 6.35 2.45 -4.89
C GLN A 34 5.80 1.74 -6.13
N GLU A 35 5.83 0.41 -6.17
CA GLU A 35 5.24 -0.35 -7.28
C GLU A 35 3.73 -0.13 -7.38
N ALA A 36 3.04 -0.10 -6.24
CA ALA A 36 1.62 0.20 -6.20
C ALA A 36 1.34 1.63 -6.68
N CYS A 37 2.19 2.60 -6.33
CA CYS A 37 2.06 3.99 -6.74
C CYS A 37 2.11 4.14 -8.27
N ILE A 38 3.05 3.45 -8.91
CA ILE A 38 3.20 3.44 -10.37
C ILE A 38 2.06 2.65 -11.03
N LYS A 39 1.63 1.54 -10.42
CA LYS A 39 0.62 0.63 -10.98
C LYS A 39 -0.81 1.15 -10.90
N PHE A 40 -1.13 1.91 -9.85
CA PHE A 40 -2.47 2.41 -9.55
C PHE A 40 -2.57 3.93 -9.70
N ASP A 41 -1.55 4.61 -10.22
CA ASP A 41 -1.48 6.07 -10.34
C ASP A 41 -1.87 6.78 -9.02
N LEU A 42 -1.23 6.35 -7.93
CA LEU A 42 -1.50 6.92 -6.61
C LEU A 42 -0.85 8.29 -6.49
N SER A 43 -1.53 9.18 -5.79
CA SER A 43 -0.97 10.49 -5.47
C SER A 43 0.10 10.37 -4.37
N PRO A 44 1.00 11.35 -4.23
CA PRO A 44 1.95 11.39 -3.10
C PRO A 44 1.24 11.29 -1.74
N SER A 45 0.05 11.91 -1.59
CA SER A 45 -0.78 11.77 -0.38
C SER A 45 -1.25 10.34 -0.12
N ASP A 46 -1.66 9.61 -1.16
CA ASP A 46 -2.05 8.20 -1.03
C ASP A 46 -0.85 7.32 -0.64
N THR A 47 0.32 7.62 -1.21
CA THR A 47 1.59 6.92 -0.95
C THR A 47 2.00 7.09 0.51
N GLU A 48 1.95 8.32 1.04
CA GLU A 48 2.18 8.59 2.47
C GLU A 48 1.18 7.85 3.35
N PHE A 49 -0.11 7.85 3.00
CA PHE A 49 -1.14 7.12 3.75
C PHE A 49 -0.83 5.62 3.81
N LEU A 50 -0.47 5.00 2.69
CA LEU A 50 -0.08 3.60 2.63
C LEU A 50 1.15 3.34 3.50
N MET A 51 2.17 4.19 3.37
CA MET A 51 3.41 4.05 4.11
C MET A 51 3.16 4.14 5.62
N ASN A 52 2.36 5.09 6.08
CA ASN A 52 1.99 5.21 7.48
C ASN A 52 1.16 4.00 7.95
N PHE A 53 0.10 3.64 7.22
CA PHE A 53 -0.81 2.53 7.55
C PHE A 53 -0.08 1.19 7.72
N PHE A 54 0.88 0.91 6.84
CA PHE A 54 1.63 -0.34 6.88
C PHE A 54 2.91 -0.27 7.74
N SER A 55 3.50 0.92 7.94
CA SER A 55 4.64 1.13 8.85
C SER A 55 4.20 0.97 10.31
N GLU A 56 3.04 1.50 10.69
CA GLU A 56 2.44 1.30 12.02
C GLU A 56 2.26 -0.19 12.34
N LYS A 57 1.89 -0.99 11.33
CA LYS A 57 1.75 -2.45 11.44
C LYS A 57 3.08 -3.21 11.59
N LYS A 58 4.23 -2.57 11.36
CA LYS A 58 5.56 -3.23 11.38
C LYS A 58 6.33 -2.99 12.69
N SER A 59 5.95 -2.01 13.51
CA SER A 59 6.67 -1.65 14.75
C SER A 59 6.59 -2.67 15.90
N GLU A 60 5.90 -3.80 15.76
CA GLU A 60 5.84 -4.82 16.84
C GLU A 60 6.79 -6.02 16.65
N LYS A 61 7.59 -6.10 15.57
CA LYS A 61 8.58 -7.18 15.42
C LYS A 61 9.92 -6.69 14.87
N GLN A 62 10.63 -5.91 15.67
CA GLN A 62 12.09 -5.84 15.60
C GLN A 62 12.64 -5.43 16.98
N ALA A 63 12.54 -6.33 17.95
CA ALA A 63 13.30 -6.33 19.20
C ALA A 63 13.96 -7.69 19.36
#